data_AF-A0A3M2E4S8-F1
#
_entry.id   AF-A0A3M2E4S8-F1
#
_cell.length_a   1.000
_cell.length_b   1.000
_cell.length_c   1.000
_cell.angle_alpha   90.00
_cell.angle_beta   90.00
_cell.angle_gamma   90.00
#
_symmetry.space_group_name_H-M   'P 1'
#
loop_
_entity.id
_entity.type
_entity.pdbx_description
1 polymer ?
#
loop_
_entity_poly.entity_id
_entity_poly.type
_entity_poly.pdbx_seq_one_letter_code
_entity_poly.pdbx_strand_id
1 'polypeptide(L)' 'PARDPADPSTWGKVGRNEPCPCGSGRKYKACHGRI' A
#
# COMPACT_ATOMS: atom_id res chain seq x y z
N PRO A 1 -6.45 -14.23 -2.34
CA PRO A 1 -5.74 -13.35 -3.29
C PRO A 1 -4.61 -12.59 -2.58
N ALA A 2 -3.36 -12.89 -2.95
CA ALA A 2 -2.21 -12.13 -2.47
C ALA A 2 -2.27 -10.71 -3.05
N ARG A 3 -1.86 -9.72 -2.25
CA ARG A 3 -1.86 -8.30 -2.62
C ARG A 3 -0.71 -8.08 -3.60
N ASP A 4 -0.97 -7.65 -4.84
CA ASP A 4 0.06 -7.48 -5.87
C ASP A 4 0.73 -6.10 -5.74
N PRO A 5 2.02 -5.98 -5.40
CA PRO A 5 2.71 -4.70 -5.22
C PRO A 5 2.65 -3.74 -6.41
N ALA A 6 2.39 -4.22 -7.63
CA ALA A 6 2.29 -3.38 -8.82
C ALA A 6 0.84 -2.88 -9.08
N ASP A 7 -0.17 -3.55 -8.52
CA ASP A 7 -1.57 -3.21 -8.76
C ASP A 7 -2.29 -2.76 -7.46
N PRO A 8 -2.49 -1.44 -7.26
CA PRO A 8 -3.17 -0.90 -6.10
C PRO A 8 -4.62 -1.34 -5.92
N SER A 9 -5.29 -1.80 -6.98
CA SER A 9 -6.68 -2.28 -6.90
C SER A 9 -6.78 -3.61 -6.13
N THR A 10 -5.70 -4.40 -6.08
CA THR A 10 -5.65 -5.71 -5.42
C THR A 10 -5.39 -5.62 -3.91
N TRP A 11 -4.96 -4.45 -3.41
CA TRP A 11 -4.53 -4.30 -2.02
C TRP A 11 -5.68 -4.29 -1.01
N GLY A 12 -6.90 -4.01 -1.48
CA GLY A 12 -8.08 -3.89 -0.62
C GLY A 12 -7.98 -2.71 0.36
N LYS A 13 -8.52 -2.87 1.57
CA LYS A 13 -8.38 -1.87 2.64
C LYS A 13 -6.97 -1.93 3.24
N VAL A 14 -6.13 -0.98 2.84
CA VAL A 14 -4.81 -0.76 3.44
C VAL A 14 -4.91 0.35 4.47
N GLY A 15 -4.49 0.08 5.71
CA GLY A 15 -4.39 1.06 6.76
C GLY A 15 -3.33 2.12 6.44
N ARG A 16 -3.64 3.39 6.70
CA ARG A 16 -2.74 4.55 6.46
C ARG A 16 -1.35 4.39 7.09
N ASN A 17 -1.24 3.77 8.27
CA ASN A 17 0.03 3.61 8.98
C ASN A 17 0.76 2.29 8.66
N GLU A 18 0.13 1.36 7.94
CA GLU A 18 0.73 0.08 7.55
C GLU A 18 1.84 0.30 6.50
N PRO A 19 2.80 -0.64 6.37
CA PRO A 19 3.76 -0.61 5.27
C PRO A 19 3.03 -0.63 3.91
N CYS A 20 3.54 0.17 2.97
CA CYS A 20 2.99 0.23 1.63
C CYS A 20 3.09 -1.15 0.95
N PRO A 21 2.00 -1.69 0.40
CA PRO A 21 2.01 -2.98 -0.30
C PRO A 21 2.92 -2.96 -1.54
N CYS A 22 3.21 -1.77 -2.06
CA CYS A 22 4.13 -1.53 -3.18
C CYS A 22 5.59 -1.90 -2.92
N GLY A 23 5.96 -2.37 -1.71
CA GLY A 23 7.32 -2.78 -1.39
C GLY A 23 8.32 -1.63 -1.19
N SER A 24 7.87 -0.37 -1.20
CA SER A 24 8.75 0.80 -1.06
C SER A 24 9.37 1.00 0.33
N GLY A 25 9.00 0.18 1.32
CA GLY A 25 9.42 0.32 2.71
C GLY A 25 8.81 1.52 3.46
N ARG A 26 8.04 2.38 2.78
CA ARG A 26 7.36 3.53 3.37
C ARG A 26 5.97 3.15 3.89
N LYS A 27 5.44 3.89 4.86
CA LYS A 27 4.04 3.76 5.28
C LYS A 27 3.09 4.14 4.14
N TYR A 28 1.92 3.50 4.06
CA TYR A 28 0.94 3.74 3.00
C TYR A 28 0.59 5.23 2.86
N LYS A 29 0.31 5.92 3.98
CA LYS A 29 0.02 7.38 4.00
C LYS A 29 1.16 8.27 3.51
N ALA A 30 2.40 7.78 3.51
CA ALA A 30 3.56 8.53 3.06
C ALA A 30 3.99 8.13 1.64
N CYS A 31 3.26 7.21 0.99
CA CYS A 31 3.59 6.64 -0.31
C CYS A 31 2.37 6.75 -1.25
N HIS A 32 1.62 5.68 -1.46
CA HIS A 32 0.48 5.66 -2.39
C HIS A 32 -0.83 6.20 -1.79
N GLY A 33 -0.95 6.21 -0.46
CA GLY A 33 -2.06 6.85 0.26
C GLY A 33 -1.74 8.28 0.67
N ARG A 34 -0.87 8.96 -0.09
CA ARG A 34 -0.31 10.29 0.25
C ARG A 34 -1.42 11.30 0.48
N ILE A 35 -1.36 11.89 1.67
CA ILE A 35 -2.01 13.13 2.10
C ILE A 35 -0.93 13.98 2.76
#